data_AF-A0A9E2Y6H6-F1
#
_entry.id   AF-A0A9E2Y6H6-F1
#
_cell.length_a   1.000
_cell.length_b   1.000
_cell.length_c   1.000
_cell.angle_alpha   90.00
_cell.angle_beta   90.00
_cell.angle_gamma   90.00
#
_symmetry.space_group_name_H-M   'P 1'
#
loop_
_entity.id
_entity.type
_entity.pdbx_description
1 polymer ?
#
loop_
_entity_poly.entity_id
_entity_poly.type
_entity_poly.pdbx_seq_one_letter_code
_entity_poly.pdbx_strand_id
1 'polypeptide(L)'
;MELRTLIAALLLLAQTNVTSAPADRYFGSLKMSALRIRYETMQLKKRYETHELLPEQAEHLLLLTENALHQWAKQYPKDPWLPSTAYAMAGLYAELPGELARDRAVALFGYVKSSFPTSSYARESRDQLHRGVTVKSEPAWAMVTASPSPLPTTSTSPLPTSAPSSLPSSTASPAVRLPP
;
A
#
# COMPACT_ATOMS: atom_id res chain seq x y z
N MET A 1 14.14 -34.85 -45.84
CA MET A 1 13.47 -33.65 -45.29
C MET A 1 12.49 -34.16 -44.24
N GLU A 2 12.79 -34.10 -42.95
CA GLU A 2 11.97 -33.31 -42.00
C GLU A 2 12.51 -33.53 -40.56
N LEU A 3 13.83 -33.42 -40.32
CA LEU A 3 14.41 -33.56 -38.96
C LEU A 3 15.13 -32.28 -38.48
N ARG A 4 15.24 -31.27 -39.34
CA ARG A 4 15.85 -29.98 -39.01
C ARG A 4 14.83 -28.92 -38.58
N THR A 5 13.55 -29.18 -38.83
CA THR A 5 12.42 -28.27 -38.54
C THR A 5 11.89 -28.36 -37.11
N LEU A 6 12.36 -29.33 -36.30
CA LEU A 6 11.93 -29.50 -34.90
C LEU A 6 12.85 -28.81 -33.87
N ILE A 7 14.05 -28.38 -34.26
CA ILE A 7 14.99 -27.72 -33.33
C ILE A 7 14.72 -26.21 -33.23
N ALA A 8 14.11 -25.59 -34.25
CA ALA A 8 13.77 -24.16 -34.22
C ALA A 8 12.56 -23.81 -33.33
N ALA A 9 11.68 -24.78 -33.04
CA ALA A 9 10.51 -24.56 -32.17
C ALA A 9 10.85 -24.59 -30.67
N LEU A 10 12.03 -25.08 -30.28
CA LEU A 10 12.43 -25.17 -28.86
C LEU A 10 13.13 -23.90 -28.32
N LEU A 11 13.48 -22.95 -29.18
CA LEU A 11 14.19 -21.72 -28.80
C LEU A 11 13.28 -20.53 -28.48
N LEU A 12 11.95 -20.67 -28.62
CA LEU A 12 10.98 -19.60 -28.34
C LEU A 12 10.36 -19.64 -26.93
N LEU A 13 10.81 -20.56 -26.05
CA LEU A 13 10.31 -20.69 -24.67
C LEU A 13 11.21 -20.03 -23.62
N ALA A 14 12.32 -19.40 -24.02
CA ALA A 14 13.38 -18.96 -23.10
C ALA A 14 13.26 -17.53 -22.57
N GLN A 15 12.12 -16.84 -22.69
CA GLN A 15 11.96 -15.46 -22.18
C GLN A 15 10.69 -15.24 -21.34
N THR A 16 10.42 -16.08 -20.35
CA THR A 16 9.41 -15.79 -19.30
C THR A 16 10.02 -15.56 -17.91
N ASN A 17 11.29 -15.13 -17.85
CA ASN A 17 11.95 -14.74 -16.61
C ASN A 17 11.67 -13.27 -16.28
N VAL A 18 10.41 -12.94 -15.99
CA VAL A 18 10.14 -11.75 -15.15
C VAL A 18 9.72 -12.27 -13.78
N THR A 19 10.67 -12.95 -13.13
CA THR A 19 10.48 -13.67 -11.87
C THR A 19 10.44 -12.72 -10.66
N SER A 20 10.83 -11.46 -10.85
CA SER A 20 10.85 -10.42 -9.81
C SER A 20 10.49 -9.08 -10.43
N ALA A 21 9.79 -8.23 -9.67
CA ALA A 21 9.54 -6.85 -10.09
C ALA A 21 10.86 -6.07 -10.18
N PRO A 22 11.12 -5.35 -11.30
CA PRO A 22 12.21 -4.40 -11.37
C PRO A 22 12.05 -3.30 -10.32
N ALA A 23 13.16 -2.81 -9.78
CA ALA A 23 13.15 -1.77 -8.75
C ALA A 23 12.52 -0.45 -9.22
N ASP A 24 12.59 -0.17 -10.52
CA ASP A 24 12.10 1.07 -11.15
C ASP A 24 10.59 1.09 -11.44
N ARG A 25 9.86 0.04 -11.05
CA ARG A 25 8.41 -0.04 -11.23
C ARG A 25 7.69 0.43 -9.97
N TYR A 26 6.63 1.21 -10.17
CA TYR A 26 5.89 1.87 -9.11
C TYR A 26 4.43 1.42 -9.11
N PHE A 27 3.87 1.20 -7.91
CA PHE A 27 2.55 0.63 -7.69
C PHE A 27 1.73 1.50 -6.73
N GLY A 28 0.40 1.46 -6.86
CA GLY A 28 -0.52 2.17 -5.97
C GLY A 28 -0.58 3.68 -6.21
N SER A 29 -1.44 4.34 -5.43
CA SER A 29 -1.59 5.80 -5.43
C SER A 29 -0.33 6.51 -4.95
N LEU A 30 0.42 5.88 -4.03
CA LEU A 30 1.67 6.40 -3.49
C LEU A 30 2.89 6.18 -4.40
N LYS A 31 2.72 5.55 -5.57
CA LYS A 31 3.81 5.22 -6.51
C LYS A 31 4.98 4.57 -5.78
N MET A 32 4.72 3.48 -5.05
CA MET A 32 5.75 2.76 -4.28
C MET A 32 6.36 1.63 -5.10
N SER A 33 7.68 1.48 -5.03
CA SER A 33 8.36 0.28 -5.54
C SER A 33 8.19 -0.91 -4.60
N ALA A 34 8.45 -2.13 -5.08
CA ALA A 34 8.42 -3.35 -4.26
C ALA A 34 9.28 -3.23 -2.99
N LEU A 35 10.49 -2.68 -3.13
CA LEU A 35 11.39 -2.41 -2.01
C LEU A 35 10.78 -1.40 -1.03
N ARG A 36 10.18 -0.32 -1.55
CA ARG A 36 9.56 0.71 -0.72
C ARG A 36 8.38 0.15 0.06
N ILE A 37 7.52 -0.67 -0.53
CA ILE A 37 6.37 -1.31 0.15
C ILE A 37 6.85 -2.09 1.38
N ARG A 38 7.92 -2.90 1.21
CA ARG A 38 8.48 -3.69 2.30
C ARG A 38 9.12 -2.83 3.40
N TYR A 39 9.90 -1.83 3.00
CA TYR A 39 10.51 -0.89 3.95
C TYR A 39 9.45 -0.10 4.71
N GLU A 40 8.42 0.40 4.02
CA GLU A 40 7.31 1.15 4.63
C GLU A 40 6.59 0.30 5.67
N THR A 41 6.30 -0.97 5.36
CA THR A 41 5.68 -1.90 6.33
C THR A 41 6.51 -2.03 7.61
N MET A 42 7.84 -2.18 7.47
CA MET A 42 8.75 -2.26 8.64
C MET A 42 8.81 -0.95 9.42
N GLN A 43 8.83 0.19 8.72
CA GLN A 43 8.86 1.52 9.37
C GLN A 43 7.54 1.82 10.08
N LEU A 44 6.39 1.49 9.49
CA LEU A 44 5.09 1.65 10.12
C LEU A 44 5.02 0.82 11.40
N LYS A 45 5.46 -0.44 11.36
CA LYS A 45 5.54 -1.27 12.56
C LYS A 45 6.41 -0.63 13.63
N LYS A 46 7.64 -0.24 13.29
CA LYS A 46 8.57 0.40 14.23
C LYS A 46 7.96 1.65 14.86
N ARG A 47 7.41 2.55 14.04
CA ARG A 47 6.81 3.82 14.51
C ARG A 47 5.57 3.61 15.37
N TYR A 48 4.79 2.58 15.08
CA TYR A 48 3.66 2.19 15.93
C TYR A 48 4.16 1.66 17.28
N GLU A 49 5.15 0.76 17.30
CA GLU A 49 5.75 0.21 18.52
C GLU A 49 6.45 1.28 19.37
N THR A 50 7.04 2.31 18.76
CA THR A 50 7.65 3.45 19.47
C THR A 50 6.65 4.56 19.81
N HIS A 51 5.36 4.36 19.55
CA HIS A 51 4.27 5.32 19.78
C HIS A 51 4.45 6.67 19.04
N GLU A 52 5.25 6.69 17.97
CA GLU A 52 5.41 7.85 17.08
C GLU A 52 4.25 8.00 16.09
N LEU A 53 3.36 7.01 16.02
CA LEU A 53 2.26 6.93 15.07
C LEU A 53 1.00 6.44 15.76
N LEU A 54 -0.07 7.25 15.75
CA LEU A 54 -1.38 6.86 16.28
C LEU A 54 -1.96 5.66 15.52
N PRO A 55 -2.80 4.82 16.16
CA PRO A 55 -3.38 3.64 15.54
C PRO A 55 -4.11 3.92 14.22
N GLU A 56 -4.91 4.98 14.14
CA GLU A 56 -5.69 5.34 12.94
C GLU A 56 -4.78 5.79 11.80
N GLN A 57 -3.69 6.49 12.13
CA GLN A 57 -2.68 6.91 11.14
C GLN A 57 -1.92 5.70 10.61
N ALA A 58 -1.55 4.76 11.48
CA ALA A 58 -0.94 3.49 11.09
C ALA A 58 -1.87 2.69 10.18
N GLU A 59 -3.15 2.54 10.54
CA GLU A 59 -4.13 1.83 9.74
C GLU A 59 -4.30 2.45 8.34
N HIS A 60 -4.41 3.78 8.27
CA HIS A 60 -4.56 4.51 7.01
C HIS A 60 -3.34 4.34 6.09
N LEU A 61 -2.12 4.53 6.61
CA LEU A 61 -0.90 4.36 5.83
C LEU A 61 -0.71 2.91 5.37
N LEU A 62 -1.05 1.96 6.25
CA LEU A 62 -0.99 0.54 5.91
C LEU A 62 -1.98 0.19 4.80
N LEU A 63 -3.17 0.79 4.77
CA LEU A 63 -4.17 0.60 3.71
C LEU A 63 -3.66 1.09 2.34
N LEU A 64 -3.01 2.26 2.31
CA LEU A 64 -2.40 2.77 1.09
C LEU A 64 -1.25 1.86 0.61
N THR A 65 -0.53 1.28 1.56
CA THR A 65 0.56 0.31 1.30
C THR A 65 0.02 -1.02 0.79
N GLU A 66 -1.12 -1.47 1.32
CA GLU A 66 -1.81 -2.70 0.89
C GLU A 66 -2.28 -2.58 -0.56
N ASN A 67 -2.81 -1.43 -0.96
CA ASN A 67 -3.20 -1.18 -2.34
C ASN A 67 -2.01 -1.32 -3.31
N ALA A 68 -0.86 -0.75 -2.95
CA ALA A 68 0.36 -0.89 -3.74
C ALA A 68 0.84 -2.36 -3.80
N LEU A 69 0.77 -3.10 -2.69
CA LEU A 69 1.06 -4.53 -2.64
C LEU A 69 0.18 -5.33 -3.61
N HIS A 70 -1.14 -5.09 -3.62
CA HIS A 70 -2.06 -5.80 -4.52
C HIS A 70 -1.79 -5.48 -6.00
N GLN A 71 -1.44 -4.23 -6.31
CA GLN A 71 -1.04 -3.85 -7.67
C GLN A 71 0.30 -4.48 -8.10
N TRP A 72 1.26 -4.56 -7.18
CA TRP A 72 2.52 -5.28 -7.39
C TRP A 72 2.24 -6.76 -7.64
N ALA A 73 1.44 -7.40 -6.80
CA ALA A 73 1.07 -8.80 -6.95
C ALA A 73 0.32 -9.10 -8.26
N LYS A 74 -0.54 -8.19 -8.70
CA LYS A 74 -1.25 -8.32 -9.99
C LYS A 74 -0.28 -8.33 -11.18
N GLN A 75 0.77 -7.51 -11.14
CA GLN A 75 1.75 -7.43 -12.23
C GLN A 75 2.82 -8.53 -12.13
N TYR A 76 3.23 -8.92 -10.92
CA TYR A 76 4.34 -9.84 -10.66
C TYR A 76 3.93 -10.93 -9.65
N PRO A 77 2.95 -11.80 -9.96
CA PRO A 77 2.36 -12.72 -8.98
C PRO A 77 3.33 -13.79 -8.46
N LYS A 78 4.47 -13.99 -9.13
CA LYS A 78 5.50 -14.97 -8.76
C LYS A 78 6.70 -14.34 -8.03
N ASP A 79 6.62 -13.06 -7.68
CA ASP A 79 7.70 -12.37 -6.99
C ASP A 79 7.92 -12.99 -5.59
N PRO A 80 9.15 -13.46 -5.27
CA PRO A 80 9.43 -14.16 -4.02
C PRO A 80 9.27 -13.30 -2.76
N TRP A 81 9.17 -11.98 -2.88
CA TRP A 81 9.00 -11.09 -1.74
C TRP A 81 7.53 -10.82 -1.38
N LEU A 82 6.58 -11.18 -2.24
CA LEU A 82 5.15 -11.00 -1.95
C LEU A 82 4.67 -11.76 -0.72
N PRO A 83 4.99 -13.06 -0.51
CA PRO A 83 4.47 -13.82 0.62
C PRO A 83 4.92 -13.22 1.96
N SER A 84 6.21 -12.88 2.08
CA SER A 84 6.79 -12.34 3.31
C SER A 84 6.27 -10.93 3.60
N THR A 85 6.13 -10.09 2.57
CA THR A 85 5.65 -8.71 2.73
C THR A 85 4.17 -8.69 3.12
N ALA A 86 3.33 -9.46 2.42
CA ALA A 86 1.91 -9.57 2.74
C ALA A 86 1.67 -10.15 4.16
N TYR A 87 2.48 -11.14 4.56
CA TYR A 87 2.41 -11.70 5.91
C TYR A 87 2.81 -10.67 6.99
N ALA A 88 3.88 -9.90 6.76
CA ALA A 88 4.29 -8.84 7.69
C ALA A 88 3.20 -7.76 7.84
N MET A 89 2.55 -7.38 6.74
CA MET A 89 1.41 -6.45 6.77
C MET A 89 0.22 -7.04 7.53
N ALA A 90 -0.10 -8.32 7.33
CA ALA A 90 -1.16 -9.00 8.08
C ALA A 90 -0.88 -9.00 9.59
N GLY A 91 0.37 -9.26 9.98
CA GLY A 91 0.84 -9.20 11.36
C GLY A 91 0.67 -7.81 11.97
N LEU A 92 1.04 -6.76 11.22
CA LEU A 92 0.86 -5.38 11.69
C LEU A 92 -0.63 -5.03 11.85
N TYR A 93 -1.50 -5.40 10.91
CA TYR A 93 -2.95 -5.23 11.08
C TYR A 93 -3.49 -5.95 12.32
N ALA A 94 -2.99 -7.15 12.63
CA ALA A 94 -3.37 -7.88 13.85
C ALA A 94 -2.84 -7.23 15.14
N GLU A 95 -1.92 -6.28 15.03
CA GLU A 95 -1.40 -5.48 16.15
C GLU A 95 -2.17 -4.19 16.39
N LEU A 96 -2.87 -3.68 15.39
CA LEU A 96 -3.69 -2.48 15.48
C LEU A 96 -5.04 -2.77 16.18
N PRO A 97 -5.59 -1.79 16.92
CA PRO A 97 -6.91 -1.90 17.52
C PRO A 97 -8.04 -1.80 16.47
N GLY A 98 -9.24 -2.26 16.86
CA GLY A 98 -10.45 -2.11 16.07
C GLY A 98 -10.80 -3.31 15.18
N GLU A 99 -12.08 -3.36 14.77
CA GLU A 99 -12.62 -4.47 13.97
C GLU A 99 -12.11 -4.45 12.53
N LEU A 100 -11.96 -3.24 11.95
CA LEU A 100 -11.48 -3.07 10.58
C LEU A 100 -10.05 -3.63 10.42
N ALA A 101 -9.15 -3.28 11.35
CA ALA A 101 -7.80 -3.83 11.38
C ALA A 101 -7.79 -5.36 11.49
N ARG A 102 -8.62 -5.93 12.38
CA ARG A 102 -8.78 -7.38 12.52
C ARG A 102 -9.25 -8.03 11.22
N ASP A 103 -10.26 -7.48 10.56
CA ASP A 103 -10.81 -8.03 9.32
C ASP A 103 -9.78 -7.97 8.18
N ARG A 104 -8.98 -6.89 8.12
CA ARG A 104 -7.86 -6.73 7.18
C ARG A 104 -6.75 -7.75 7.44
N ALA A 105 -6.38 -7.99 8.69
CA ALA A 105 -5.42 -9.02 9.05
C ALA A 105 -5.90 -10.41 8.59
N VAL A 106 -7.15 -10.76 8.87
CA VAL A 106 -7.75 -12.04 8.43
C VAL A 106 -7.73 -12.15 6.91
N ALA A 107 -8.11 -11.10 6.20
CA ALA A 107 -8.10 -11.07 4.74
C ALA A 107 -6.69 -11.29 4.16
N LEU A 108 -5.67 -10.60 4.71
CA LEU A 108 -4.28 -10.73 4.24
C LEU A 108 -3.66 -12.09 4.61
N PHE A 109 -3.89 -12.63 5.81
CA PHE A 109 -3.48 -14.01 6.11
C PHE A 109 -4.16 -15.01 5.18
N GLY A 110 -5.45 -14.80 4.88
CA GLY A 110 -6.20 -15.58 3.91
C GLY A 110 -5.56 -15.54 2.53
N TYR A 111 -5.23 -14.33 2.05
CA TYR A 111 -4.55 -14.09 0.79
C TYR A 111 -3.18 -14.78 0.72
N VAL A 112 -2.35 -14.68 1.76
CA VAL A 112 -1.03 -15.34 1.79
C VAL A 112 -1.19 -16.86 1.72
N LYS A 113 -2.13 -17.42 2.49
CA LYS A 113 -2.44 -18.85 2.51
C LYS A 113 -2.88 -19.36 1.14
N SER A 114 -3.74 -18.62 0.42
CA SER A 114 -4.28 -19.05 -0.87
C SER A 114 -3.35 -18.81 -2.05
N SER A 115 -2.67 -17.66 -2.08
CA SER A 115 -1.90 -17.22 -3.25
C SER A 115 -0.48 -17.79 -3.26
N PHE A 116 0.07 -18.14 -2.09
CA PHE A 116 1.44 -18.62 -1.95
C PHE A 116 1.54 -19.95 -1.17
N PRO A 117 0.78 -20.99 -1.55
CA PRO A 117 0.58 -22.19 -0.73
C PRO A 117 1.85 -22.98 -0.41
N THR A 118 2.90 -22.84 -1.21
CA THR A 118 4.20 -23.50 -1.02
C THR A 118 5.16 -22.74 -0.11
N SER A 119 4.84 -21.49 0.24
CA SER A 119 5.69 -20.66 1.11
C SER A 119 5.55 -21.06 2.59
N SER A 120 6.60 -20.85 3.39
CA SER A 120 6.52 -20.99 4.86
C SER A 120 5.45 -20.06 5.45
N TYR A 121 5.31 -18.86 4.89
CA TYR A 121 4.32 -17.86 5.30
C TYR A 121 2.87 -18.29 5.08
N ALA A 122 2.58 -19.19 4.14
CA ALA A 122 1.24 -19.77 4.00
C ALA A 122 0.90 -20.72 5.14
N ARG A 123 1.88 -21.50 5.64
CA ARG A 123 1.69 -22.31 6.84
C ARG A 123 1.49 -21.43 8.07
N GLU A 124 2.35 -20.43 8.26
CA GLU A 124 2.22 -19.49 9.38
C GLU A 124 0.88 -18.72 9.34
N SER A 125 0.45 -18.26 8.17
CA SER A 125 -0.86 -17.65 7.98
C SER A 125 -2.00 -18.59 8.36
N ARG A 126 -1.89 -19.88 8.01
CA ARG A 126 -2.89 -20.89 8.40
C ARG A 126 -2.94 -21.04 9.92
N ASP A 127 -1.78 -21.07 10.58
CA ASP A 127 -1.69 -21.18 12.04
C ASP A 127 -2.29 -19.95 12.72
N GLN A 128 -2.04 -18.73 12.20
CA GLN A 128 -2.67 -17.50 12.70
C GLN A 128 -4.19 -17.54 12.55
N LEU A 129 -4.69 -17.97 11.39
CA LEU A 129 -6.13 -18.10 11.15
C LEU A 129 -6.78 -19.15 12.05
N HIS A 130 -6.10 -20.27 12.33
CA HIS A 130 -6.59 -21.29 13.25
C HIS A 130 -6.63 -20.80 14.70
N ARG A 131 -5.65 -20.02 15.13
CA ARG A 131 -5.67 -19.38 16.46
C ARG A 131 -6.77 -18.33 16.60
N GLY A 132 -7.17 -17.73 15.49
CA GLY A 132 -8.12 -16.62 15.46
C GLY A 132 -7.43 -15.29 15.69
N VAL A 133 -7.74 -14.31 14.84
CA VAL A 133 -7.28 -12.93 15.02
C VAL A 133 -8.31 -12.19 15.87
N THR A 134 -7.92 -11.78 17.07
CA THR A 134 -8.80 -11.08 18.02
C THR A 134 -8.82 -9.59 17.75
N VAL A 135 -9.96 -8.94 17.98
CA VAL A 135 -10.05 -7.47 18.00
C VAL A 135 -9.26 -6.95 19.21
N LYS A 136 -8.31 -6.05 18.97
CA LYS A 136 -7.56 -5.38 20.04
C LYS A 136 -8.29 -4.12 20.50
N SER A 137 -8.32 -3.90 21.80
CA SER A 137 -8.77 -2.65 22.39
C SER A 137 -7.76 -1.54 22.12
N GLU A 138 -8.26 -0.31 22.07
CA GLU A 138 -7.43 0.87 21.89
C GLU A 138 -6.40 1.01 23.02
N PRO A 139 -5.11 1.26 22.72
CA PRO A 139 -4.08 1.29 23.73
C PRO A 139 -4.15 2.60 24.53
N ALA A 140 -3.88 2.52 25.84
CA ALA A 140 -3.97 3.66 26.75
C ALA A 140 -3.12 4.87 26.33
N TRP A 141 -1.96 4.64 25.71
CA TRP A 141 -1.10 5.73 25.22
C TRP A 141 -1.75 6.54 24.09
N ALA A 142 -2.55 5.91 23.23
CA ALA A 142 -3.22 6.59 22.12
C ALA A 142 -4.33 7.53 22.63
N MET A 143 -5.06 7.11 23.66
CA MET A 143 -6.13 7.93 24.27
C MET A 143 -5.60 9.23 24.88
N VAL A 144 -4.40 9.20 25.48
CA VAL A 144 -3.77 10.39 26.08
C VAL A 144 -3.34 11.38 24.99
N THR A 145 -2.79 10.88 23.88
CA THR A 145 -2.31 11.71 22.78
C THR A 145 -3.44 12.27 21.92
N ALA A 146 -4.58 11.56 21.82
CA ALA A 146 -5.74 11.98 21.03
C ALA A 146 -6.57 13.10 21.69
N SER A 147 -6.31 13.46 22.95
CA SER A 147 -7.07 14.48 23.66
C SER A 147 -6.83 15.87 23.03
N PRO A 148 -7.86 16.53 22.45
CA PRO A 148 -7.68 17.77 21.73
C PRO A 148 -7.39 18.95 22.66
N SER A 149 -6.45 19.76 22.20
CA SER A 149 -6.11 21.12 22.66
C SER A 149 -7.33 22.07 22.63
N PRO A 150 -7.27 23.22 23.34
CA PRO A 150 -8.42 23.95 23.90
C PRO A 150 -9.37 24.56 22.86
N LEU A 151 -10.61 24.82 23.32
CA LEU A 151 -11.73 25.38 22.55
C LEU A 151 -11.32 26.60 21.71
N PRO A 152 -11.87 26.76 20.49
CA PRO A 152 -11.68 27.96 19.70
C PRO A 152 -12.24 29.17 20.44
N THR A 153 -11.38 30.13 20.80
CA THR A 153 -11.85 31.47 21.15
C THR A 153 -12.50 32.08 19.91
N THR A 154 -13.77 32.43 20.04
CA THR A 154 -14.58 33.13 19.05
C THR A 154 -13.87 34.43 18.62
N SER A 155 -13.17 34.39 17.49
CA SER A 155 -12.64 35.58 16.82
C SER A 155 -13.78 36.26 16.07
N THR A 156 -14.22 37.41 16.57
CA THR A 156 -15.26 38.26 15.99
C THR A 156 -14.81 38.75 14.61
N SER A 157 -15.42 38.21 13.55
CA SER A 157 -15.13 38.57 12.15
C SER A 157 -15.74 39.94 11.79
N PRO A 158 -14.99 40.92 11.24
CA PRO A 158 -15.57 42.14 10.68
C PRO A 158 -16.25 41.89 9.32
N LEU A 159 -17.33 42.62 9.11
CA LEU A 159 -18.32 42.57 8.03
C LEU A 159 -17.73 42.77 6.61
N PRO A 160 -18.13 41.99 5.58
CA PRO A 160 -17.71 42.21 4.20
C PRO A 160 -18.50 43.35 3.52
N THR A 161 -17.79 44.30 2.92
CA THR A 161 -18.32 45.35 2.04
C THR A 161 -18.42 44.84 0.59
N SER A 162 -19.57 45.07 -0.04
CA SER A 162 -19.99 44.56 -1.35
C SER A 162 -19.42 45.33 -2.57
N ALA A 163 -18.88 44.57 -3.55
CA ALA A 163 -18.95 44.73 -5.04
C ALA A 163 -18.37 46.02 -5.72
N PRO A 164 -18.13 46.11 -7.07
CA PRO A 164 -18.55 45.22 -8.18
C PRO A 164 -17.53 44.91 -9.34
N SER A 165 -17.87 43.87 -10.10
CA SER A 165 -17.88 43.67 -11.58
C SER A 165 -16.80 44.27 -12.52
N SER A 166 -16.13 43.41 -13.31
CA SER A 166 -16.21 43.38 -14.80
C SER A 166 -15.34 42.27 -15.45
N LEU A 167 -15.96 41.51 -16.36
CA LEU A 167 -15.36 40.70 -17.45
C LEU A 167 -14.81 41.62 -18.57
N PRO A 168 -14.31 41.12 -19.74
CA PRO A 168 -13.47 39.96 -20.09
C PRO A 168 -12.26 40.39 -20.96
N SER A 169 -11.36 39.47 -21.37
CA SER A 169 -10.86 39.41 -22.76
C SER A 169 -9.93 38.23 -23.01
N SER A 170 -10.31 37.43 -24.02
CA SER A 170 -9.52 36.43 -24.71
C SER A 170 -8.32 37.05 -25.42
N THR A 171 -7.15 36.40 -25.36
CA THR A 171 -6.17 36.45 -26.45
C THR A 171 -5.49 35.08 -26.57
N ALA A 172 -5.79 34.41 -27.68
CA ALA A 172 -5.11 33.22 -28.17
C ALA A 172 -3.84 33.60 -28.98
N SER A 173 -3.04 32.58 -29.28
CA SER A 173 -2.02 32.46 -30.35
C SER A 173 -0.54 32.58 -29.94
N PRO A 174 0.41 32.02 -30.73
CA PRO A 174 0.41 30.73 -31.42
C PRO A 174 1.74 29.96 -31.22
N ALA A 175 1.80 28.77 -31.84
CA ALA A 175 2.91 27.84 -31.90
C ALA A 175 4.10 28.28 -32.80
N VAL A 176 5.14 27.41 -32.80
CA VAL A 176 6.14 27.14 -33.87
C VAL A 176 7.53 27.79 -33.70
N ARG A 177 8.60 27.00 -33.49
CA ARG A 177 9.53 26.45 -34.52
C ARG A 177 10.88 25.96 -33.93
N LEU A 178 11.29 24.74 -34.27
CA LEU A 178 12.69 24.23 -34.24
C LEU A 178 13.44 24.72 -35.49
N PRO A 179 14.77 24.97 -35.43
CA PRO A 179 15.74 24.10 -36.16
C PRO A 179 17.20 24.20 -35.60
N PRO A 180 18.24 23.73 -36.32
CA PRO A 180 18.40 22.49 -37.10
C PRO A 180 19.17 21.39 -36.34
#